data_AF-A0A016TTK6-F1
#
_entry.id   AF-A0A016TTK6-F1
#
_cell.length_a   1.000
_cell.length_b   1.000
_cell.length_c   1.000
_cell.angle_alpha   90.00
_cell.angle_beta   90.00
_cell.angle_gamma   90.00
#
_symmetry.space_group_name_H-M   'P 1'
#
loop_
_entity.id
_entity.type
_entity.pdbx_description
1 polymer ?
#
loop_
_entity_poly.entity_id
_entity_poly.type
_entity_poly.pdbx_seq_one_letter_code
_entity_poly.pdbx_strand_id
1 'polypeptide(L)'
;MGAASLQECHELSQKRRRNISRQPCLMFTWEVHQGSALSPFLFILCMDAVSGDLQSKPPWKLLHADDVVVAASTREELQKEVQAWKDRLERYGMKLNIKKTEYLECGGQTPETIYIDNEELPKAFVFKDLGSRILADGNTMVEAKCRANAAWSKWRQVTSVMCDEKVPLKLQSKIYRAVVRPVALSGAEC
;
A
#
# COMPACT_ATOMS: atom_id res chain seq x y z
N MET A 1 -6.07 3.83 61.13
CA MET A 1 -7.39 4.03 60.50
C MET A 1 -7.17 4.33 59.03
N GLY A 2 -7.47 3.50 58.04
CA GLY A 2 -7.81 2.08 58.00
C GLY A 2 -7.39 1.62 56.59
N ALA A 3 -6.56 0.58 56.51
CA ALA A 3 -6.11 0.01 55.24
C ALA A 3 -7.26 -0.78 54.61
N ALA A 4 -7.72 -0.36 53.42
CA ALA A 4 -8.65 -1.15 52.63
C ALA A 4 -7.94 -2.45 52.22
N SER A 5 -8.55 -3.58 52.59
CA SER A 5 -7.98 -4.90 52.37
C SER A 5 -8.12 -5.31 50.90
N LEU A 6 -7.18 -6.12 50.39
CA LEU A 6 -7.14 -6.61 49.00
C LEU A 6 -8.44 -7.33 48.54
N GLN A 7 -9.33 -7.69 49.46
CA GLN A 7 -10.66 -8.24 49.17
C GLN A 7 -11.64 -7.19 48.61
N GLU A 8 -11.61 -5.94 49.06
CA GLU A 8 -12.52 -4.88 48.56
C GLU A 8 -12.17 -4.46 47.12
N CYS A 9 -10.88 -4.46 46.76
CA CYS A 9 -10.43 -4.20 45.38
C CYS A 9 -10.86 -5.32 44.41
N HIS A 10 -10.94 -6.56 44.87
CA HIS A 10 -11.36 -7.69 44.04
C HIS A 10 -12.88 -7.71 43.81
N GLU A 11 -13.67 -7.29 44.80
CA GLU A 11 -15.12 -7.15 44.66
C GLU A 11 -15.53 -5.97 43.78
N LEU A 12 -14.80 -4.84 43.82
CA LEU A 12 -15.04 -3.71 42.90
C LEU A 12 -14.69 -4.06 41.44
N SER A 13 -13.68 -4.90 41.22
CA SER A 13 -13.31 -5.40 39.88
C SER A 13 -14.31 -6.41 39.31
N GLN A 14 -14.87 -7.28 40.16
CA GLN A 14 -15.94 -8.23 39.78
C GLN A 14 -17.29 -7.53 39.54
N LYS A 15 -17.61 -6.48 40.30
CA LYS A 15 -18.86 -5.71 40.13
C LYS A 15 -18.86 -4.84 38.86
N ARG A 16 -17.68 -4.40 38.40
CA ARG A 16 -17.51 -3.72 37.10
C ARG A 16 -17.63 -4.68 35.90
N ARG A 17 -17.42 -5.99 36.10
CA ARG A 17 -17.55 -7.03 35.07
C ARG A 17 -18.98 -7.57 34.87
N ARG A 18 -19.95 -7.29 35.76
CA ARG A 18 -21.32 -7.82 35.65
C ARG A 18 -22.39 -6.83 35.16
N ASN A 19 -22.02 -5.59 34.81
CA ASN A 19 -23.00 -4.58 34.40
C ASN A 19 -22.70 -3.89 33.06
N ILE A 20 -22.01 -4.59 32.14
CA ILE A 20 -21.84 -4.17 30.74
C ILE A 20 -22.53 -5.20 29.83
N SER A 21 -23.76 -5.57 30.20
CA SER A 21 -24.73 -6.11 29.25
C SER A 21 -25.89 -5.12 29.21
N ARG A 22 -26.28 -4.71 27.99
CA ARG A 22 -27.29 -3.67 27.66
C ARG A 22 -26.77 -2.24 27.45
N GLN A 23 -25.67 -2.10 26.73
CA GLN A 23 -25.59 -1.02 25.75
C GLN A 23 -25.63 -1.69 24.37
N PRO A 24 -26.36 -1.12 23.38
CA PRO A 24 -26.22 -1.60 22.01
C PRO A 24 -24.75 -1.43 21.65
N CYS A 25 -24.03 -2.55 21.57
CA CYS A 25 -22.75 -2.60 20.90
C CYS A 25 -23.03 -2.13 19.48
N LEU A 26 -22.77 -0.85 19.22
CA LEU A 26 -22.53 -0.37 17.89
C LEU A 26 -21.32 -1.16 17.42
N MET A 27 -21.61 -2.23 16.70
CA MET A 27 -20.67 -2.98 15.92
C MET A 27 -20.08 -1.99 14.93
N PHE A 28 -18.95 -1.37 15.30
CA PHE A 28 -18.09 -0.67 14.34
C PHE A 28 -17.51 -1.77 13.46
N THR A 29 -18.29 -2.15 12.44
CA THR A 29 -17.74 -2.69 11.22
C THR A 29 -16.70 -1.67 10.77
N TRP A 30 -15.46 -2.11 10.64
CA TRP A 30 -14.32 -1.32 10.15
C TRP A 30 -14.48 -0.94 8.65
N GLU A 31 -15.70 -0.98 8.14
CA GLU A 31 -16.08 -0.54 6.81
C GLU A 31 -16.28 0.97 6.86
N VAL A 32 -15.15 1.66 6.73
CA VAL A 32 -15.12 3.07 6.35
C VAL A 32 -16.10 3.26 5.19
N HIS A 33 -17.14 4.10 5.38
CA HIS A 33 -18.22 4.25 4.40
C HIS A 33 -17.64 4.64 3.03
N GLN A 34 -17.74 3.74 2.05
CA GLN A 34 -17.31 4.03 0.68
C GLN A 34 -18.12 5.24 0.18
N GLY A 35 -17.42 6.26 -0.32
CA GLY A 35 -18.03 7.50 -0.81
C GLY A 35 -18.07 8.67 0.19
N SER A 36 -17.62 8.51 1.43
CA SER A 36 -17.36 9.66 2.31
C SER A 36 -16.02 10.34 1.97
N ALA A 37 -15.99 11.67 1.97
CA ALA A 37 -14.77 12.43 1.71
C ALA A 37 -13.73 12.34 2.84
N LEU A 38 -14.16 11.99 4.06
CA LEU A 38 -13.30 11.88 5.25
C LEU A 38 -12.73 10.47 5.44
N SER A 39 -13.40 9.49 4.84
CA SER A 39 -13.04 8.07 4.89
C SER A 39 -11.57 7.80 4.55
N PRO A 40 -11.02 8.30 3.41
CA PRO A 40 -9.60 8.10 3.08
C PRO A 40 -8.65 8.75 4.09
N PHE A 41 -9.00 9.94 4.59
CA PHE A 41 -8.16 10.66 5.55
C PHE A 41 -8.06 9.93 6.89
N LEU A 42 -9.19 9.45 7.41
CA LEU A 42 -9.22 8.67 8.66
C LEU A 42 -8.44 7.35 8.50
N PHE A 43 -8.59 6.69 7.35
CA PHE A 43 -7.84 5.48 7.05
C PHE A 43 -6.32 5.73 7.04
N ILE A 44 -5.87 6.81 6.40
CA ILE A 44 -4.44 7.19 6.39
C ILE A 44 -3.93 7.44 7.82
N LEU A 45 -4.68 8.18 8.65
CA LEU A 45 -4.29 8.44 10.04
C LEU A 45 -4.20 7.16 10.87
N CYS A 46 -5.15 6.24 10.71
CA CYS A 46 -5.09 4.94 11.36
C CYS A 46 -3.86 4.15 10.90
N MET A 47 -3.61 4.07 9.59
CA MET A 47 -2.45 3.37 9.06
C MET A 47 -1.13 3.98 9.53
N ASP A 48 -1.04 5.31 9.63
CA ASP A 48 0.13 6.00 10.17
C ASP A 48 0.39 5.63 11.63
N ALA A 49 -0.63 5.62 12.48
CA ALA A 49 -0.51 5.19 13.87
C ALA A 49 -0.15 3.71 14.02
N VAL A 50 -0.67 2.84 13.16
CA VAL A 50 -0.38 1.40 13.17
C VAL A 50 1.06 1.14 12.71
N SER A 51 1.51 1.85 11.68
CA SER A 51 2.78 1.60 11.00
C SER A 51 3.94 2.49 11.45
N GLY A 52 3.73 3.49 12.32
CA GLY A 52 4.76 4.47 12.69
C GLY A 52 6.09 3.87 13.16
N ASP A 53 6.06 2.73 13.87
CA ASP A 53 7.26 2.03 14.33
C ASP A 53 7.89 1.10 13.27
N LEU A 54 7.12 0.75 12.24
CA LEU A 54 7.52 -0.13 11.14
C LEU A 54 8.04 0.67 9.94
N GLN A 55 7.59 1.90 9.75
CA GLN A 55 8.00 2.78 8.65
C GLN A 55 9.52 3.07 8.75
N SER A 56 10.25 2.70 7.71
CA SER A 56 11.66 3.06 7.49
C SER A 56 11.76 4.07 6.35
N LYS A 57 12.89 4.77 6.24
CA LYS A 57 13.11 5.70 5.11
C LYS A 57 12.93 4.98 3.76
N PRO A 58 12.37 5.64 2.73
CA PRO A 58 12.36 5.10 1.37
C PRO A 58 13.79 4.76 0.89
N PRO A 59 13.98 3.77 0.00
CA PRO A 59 12.98 3.03 -0.78
C PRO A 59 12.37 1.79 -0.10
N TRP A 60 12.73 1.49 1.16
CA TRP A 60 12.56 0.15 1.73
C TRP A 60 11.14 -0.18 2.20
N LYS A 61 10.28 0.83 2.44
CA LYS A 61 8.86 0.65 2.79
C LYS A 61 8.01 1.79 2.20
N LEU A 62 7.06 1.44 1.33
CA LEU A 62 6.10 2.40 0.73
C LEU A 62 4.69 2.03 1.19
N LEU A 63 3.96 3.00 1.72
CA LEU A 63 2.57 2.86 2.12
C LEU A 63 1.71 3.67 1.14
N HIS A 64 0.85 3.01 0.38
CA HIS A 64 -0.11 3.67 -0.48
C HIS A 64 -1.51 3.13 -0.24
N ALA A 65 -2.36 3.93 0.41
CA ALA A 65 -3.69 3.49 0.83
C ALA A 65 -3.60 2.11 1.52
N ASP A 66 -4.25 1.09 0.97
CA ASP A 66 -4.29 -0.27 1.48
C ASP A 66 -3.09 -1.15 1.11
N ASP A 67 -2.23 -0.69 0.18
CA ASP A 67 -1.04 -1.42 -0.27
C ASP A 67 0.21 -1.03 0.54
N VAL A 68 0.93 -2.05 1.02
CA VAL A 68 2.23 -1.90 1.69
C VAL A 68 3.29 -2.64 0.88
N VAL A 69 4.29 -1.91 0.40
CA VAL A 69 5.46 -2.50 -0.26
C VAL A 69 6.60 -2.58 0.74
N VAL A 70 7.18 -3.77 0.90
CA VAL A 70 8.35 -4.02 1.75
C VAL A 70 9.48 -4.54 0.87
N ALA A 71 10.66 -3.93 0.97
CA ALA A 71 11.86 -4.39 0.28
C ALA A 71 12.96 -4.72 1.29
N ALA A 72 13.65 -5.84 1.06
CA ALA A 72 14.78 -6.29 1.87
C ALA A 72 15.89 -6.85 0.98
N SER A 73 17.10 -6.96 1.52
CA SER A 73 18.26 -7.45 0.76
C SER A 73 18.31 -8.97 0.70
N THR A 74 17.71 -9.63 1.70
CA THR A 74 17.62 -11.09 1.80
C THR A 74 16.18 -11.54 1.96
N ARG A 75 15.94 -12.79 1.57
CA ARG A 75 14.61 -13.41 1.68
C ARG A 75 14.21 -13.61 3.15
N GLU A 76 15.17 -13.93 4.00
CA GLU A 76 14.98 -14.13 5.43
C GLU A 76 14.60 -12.81 6.13
N GLU A 77 15.23 -11.70 5.74
CA GLU A 77 14.84 -10.35 6.18
C GLU A 77 13.42 -10.01 5.70
N LEU A 78 13.11 -10.27 4.42
CA LEU A 78 11.77 -10.00 3.88
C LEU A 78 10.69 -10.79 4.62
N GLN A 79 10.91 -12.07 4.87
CA GLN A 79 9.99 -12.92 5.62
C GLN A 79 9.76 -12.38 7.04
N LYS A 80 10.83 -11.99 7.73
CA LYS A 80 10.76 -11.42 9.08
C LYS A 80 9.98 -10.10 9.10
N GLU A 81 10.20 -9.24 8.11
CA GLU A 81 9.49 -7.97 7.98
C GLU A 81 8.00 -8.18 7.70
N VAL A 82 7.64 -9.04 6.75
CA VAL A 82 6.23 -9.33 6.42
C VAL A 82 5.51 -9.95 7.62
N GLN A 83 6.17 -10.83 8.39
CA GLN A 83 5.60 -11.37 9.62
C GLN A 83 5.38 -10.26 10.68
N ALA A 84 6.36 -9.37 10.87
CA ALA A 84 6.23 -8.25 11.80
C ALA A 84 5.06 -7.30 11.43
N TRP A 85 4.87 -7.06 10.13
CA TRP A 85 3.73 -6.31 9.60
C TRP A 85 2.41 -7.02 9.89
N LYS A 86 2.33 -8.33 9.62
CA LYS A 86 1.13 -9.12 9.92
C LYS A 86 0.78 -9.06 11.41
N ASP A 87 1.72 -9.37 12.29
CA ASP A 87 1.52 -9.37 13.74
C ASP A 87 1.13 -7.98 14.26
N ARG A 88 1.65 -6.91 13.63
CA ARG A 88 1.26 -5.53 13.96
C ARG A 88 -0.17 -5.24 13.50
N LEU A 89 -0.53 -5.57 12.27
CA LEU A 89 -1.87 -5.35 11.74
C LEU A 89 -2.92 -6.09 12.58
N GLU A 90 -2.66 -7.35 12.95
CA GLU A 90 -3.58 -8.16 13.74
C GLU A 90 -3.81 -7.60 15.14
N ARG A 91 -2.78 -6.99 15.77
CA ARG A 91 -2.93 -6.31 17.06
C ARG A 91 -3.91 -5.14 17.03
N TYR A 92 -4.12 -4.53 15.86
CA TYR A 92 -5.08 -3.44 15.65
C TYR A 92 -6.36 -3.92 14.97
N GLY A 93 -6.59 -5.24 14.88
CA GLY A 93 -7.79 -5.83 14.29
C GLY A 93 -7.81 -5.84 12.76
N MET A 94 -6.69 -5.58 12.11
CA MET A 94 -6.53 -5.64 10.65
C MET A 94 -5.93 -6.99 10.23
N LYS A 95 -6.35 -7.53 9.08
CA LYS A 95 -5.86 -8.83 8.60
C LYS A 95 -5.12 -8.69 7.27
N LEU A 96 -3.91 -9.21 7.23
CA LEU A 96 -3.09 -9.29 6.02
C LEU A 96 -3.65 -10.40 5.11
N ASN A 97 -3.92 -10.08 3.84
CA ASN A 97 -4.46 -11.03 2.88
C ASN A 97 -3.32 -11.78 2.19
N ILE A 98 -2.82 -12.84 2.83
CA ILE A 98 -1.66 -13.64 2.37
C ILE A 98 -1.83 -14.10 0.92
N LYS A 99 -3.04 -14.49 0.50
CA LYS A 99 -3.32 -14.94 -0.88
C LYS A 99 -3.20 -13.86 -1.94
N LYS A 100 -3.32 -12.58 -1.55
CA LYS A 100 -3.13 -11.42 -2.43
C LYS A 100 -1.75 -10.80 -2.28
N THR A 101 -1.01 -11.14 -1.22
CA THR A 101 0.34 -10.63 -0.99
C THR A 101 1.32 -11.42 -1.84
N GLU A 102 1.90 -10.78 -2.84
CA GLU A 102 2.93 -11.37 -3.69
C GLU A 102 4.31 -10.84 -3.30
N TYR A 103 5.36 -11.61 -3.59
CA TYR A 103 6.73 -11.13 -3.48
C TYR A 103 7.49 -11.28 -4.79
N LEU A 104 8.50 -10.43 -4.98
CA LEU A 104 9.37 -10.41 -6.15
C LEU A 104 10.82 -10.52 -5.69
N GLU A 105 11.57 -11.48 -6.24
CA GLU A 105 13.03 -11.49 -6.13
C GLU A 105 13.62 -10.75 -7.33
N CYS A 106 14.45 -9.75 -7.09
CA CYS A 106 15.16 -9.04 -8.15
C CYS A 106 16.55 -9.66 -8.37
N GLY A 107 16.86 -10.08 -9.59
CA GLY A 107 18.12 -10.71 -9.97
C GLY A 107 18.02 -12.24 -10.06
N GLY A 108 18.93 -12.94 -9.39
CA GLY A 108 19.04 -14.40 -9.45
C GLY A 108 17.84 -15.08 -8.79
N GLN A 109 16.93 -15.63 -9.60
CA GLN A 109 15.77 -16.35 -9.11
C GLN A 109 16.19 -17.64 -8.43
N THR A 110 15.77 -17.81 -7.17
CA THR A 110 15.92 -19.08 -6.46
C THR A 110 14.62 -19.89 -6.53
N PRO A 111 14.67 -21.23 -6.46
CA PRO A 111 13.46 -22.06 -6.36
C PRO A 111 12.84 -22.03 -4.95
N GLU A 112 13.46 -21.34 -4.01
CA GLU A 112 12.98 -21.28 -2.63
C GLU A 112 11.89 -20.22 -2.46
N THR A 113 10.94 -20.48 -1.55
CA THR A 113 9.80 -19.59 -1.30
C THR A 113 9.83 -18.97 0.10
N ILE A 114 9.02 -17.93 0.31
CA ILE A 114 8.76 -17.27 1.60
C ILE A 114 7.48 -17.85 2.21
N TYR A 115 7.50 -18.06 3.53
CA TYR A 115 6.35 -18.55 4.28
C TYR A 115 5.93 -17.57 5.37
N ILE A 116 4.63 -17.33 5.48
CA ILE A 116 4.01 -16.54 6.55
C ILE A 116 2.94 -17.40 7.21
N ASP A 117 3.06 -17.67 8.52
CA ASP A 117 2.23 -18.65 9.25
C ASP A 117 2.11 -20.03 8.58
N ASN A 118 3.18 -20.50 7.94
CA ASN A 118 3.22 -21.73 7.14
C ASN A 118 2.37 -21.70 5.85
N GLU A 119 1.84 -20.54 5.45
CA GLU A 119 1.28 -20.33 4.12
C GLU A 119 2.37 -19.80 3.18
N GLU A 120 2.48 -20.41 2.00
CA GLU A 120 3.42 -19.99 0.96
C GLU A 120 2.95 -18.68 0.31
N LEU A 121 3.84 -17.68 0.24
CA LEU A 121 3.56 -16.44 -0.48
C LEU A 121 3.73 -16.66 -2.00
N PRO A 122 2.75 -16.26 -2.83
CA PRO A 122 2.90 -16.29 -4.27
C PRO A 122 4.14 -15.49 -4.74
N LYS A 123 4.99 -16.15 -5.52
CA LYS A 123 6.14 -15.52 -6.20
C LYS A 123 5.71 -14.92 -7.53
N ALA A 124 5.88 -13.60 -7.68
CA ALA A 124 5.61 -12.89 -8.91
C ALA A 124 6.88 -12.75 -9.77
N PHE A 125 6.71 -12.68 -11.10
CA PHE A 125 7.76 -12.30 -12.05
C PHE A 125 7.69 -10.82 -12.47
N VAL A 126 6.52 -10.21 -12.28
CA VAL A 126 6.22 -8.82 -12.59
C VAL A 126 5.40 -8.27 -11.44
N PHE A 127 5.92 -7.26 -10.76
CA PHE A 127 5.21 -6.52 -9.74
C PHE A 127 4.62 -5.25 -10.34
N LYS A 128 3.31 -5.03 -10.17
CA LYS A 128 2.63 -3.81 -10.61
C LYS A 128 2.32 -2.96 -9.39
N ASP A 129 2.95 -1.80 -9.30
CA ASP A 129 2.72 -0.86 -8.20
C ASP A 129 2.61 0.56 -8.74
N LEU A 130 1.56 1.28 -8.32
CA LEU A 130 1.31 2.68 -8.70
C LEU A 130 1.38 2.97 -10.21
N GLY A 131 0.98 2.00 -11.04
CA GLY A 131 1.05 2.11 -12.50
C GLY A 131 2.43 1.80 -13.10
N SER A 132 3.42 1.51 -12.25
CA SER A 132 4.75 1.04 -12.62
C SER A 132 4.86 -0.49 -12.65
N ARG A 133 5.79 -1.04 -13.44
CA ARG A 133 6.06 -2.48 -13.55
C ARG A 133 7.51 -2.80 -13.25
N ILE A 134 7.73 -3.46 -12.13
CA ILE A 134 9.05 -3.94 -11.73
C ILE A 134 9.18 -5.40 -12.18
N LEU A 135 10.19 -5.69 -12.98
CA LEU A 135 10.49 -7.04 -13.45
C LEU A 135 11.50 -7.73 -12.52
N ALA A 136 11.37 -9.04 -12.40
CA ALA A 136 12.26 -9.87 -11.58
C ALA A 136 13.73 -9.82 -12.03
N ASP A 137 14.01 -9.50 -13.29
CA ASP A 137 15.37 -9.31 -13.81
C ASP A 137 15.94 -7.90 -13.53
N GLY A 138 15.16 -7.04 -12.86
CA GLY A 138 15.50 -5.64 -12.60
C GLY A 138 15.46 -4.76 -13.84
N ASN A 139 14.95 -5.25 -14.97
CA ASN A 139 15.02 -4.56 -16.25
C ASN A 139 13.95 -3.48 -16.38
N THR A 140 14.33 -2.24 -16.08
CA THR A 140 13.46 -1.06 -16.23
C THR A 140 13.27 -0.65 -17.70
N MET A 141 14.07 -1.15 -18.64
CA MET A 141 13.99 -0.75 -20.06
C MET A 141 12.71 -1.23 -20.73
N VAL A 142 12.19 -2.39 -20.32
CA VAL A 142 10.92 -2.91 -20.87
C VAL A 142 9.78 -1.96 -20.54
N GLU A 143 9.72 -1.50 -19.28
CA GLU A 143 8.74 -0.52 -18.85
C GLU A 143 8.91 0.82 -19.56
N ALA A 144 10.14 1.34 -19.63
CA ALA A 144 10.44 2.60 -20.32
C ALA A 144 9.98 2.56 -21.78
N LYS A 145 10.22 1.44 -22.48
CA LYS A 145 9.74 1.21 -23.85
C LYS A 145 8.22 1.21 -23.93
N CYS A 146 7.52 0.53 -23.01
CA CYS A 146 6.06 0.53 -22.99
C CYS A 146 5.50 1.95 -22.79
N ARG A 147 6.07 2.73 -21.88
CA ARG A 147 5.65 4.13 -21.64
C ARG A 147 5.92 5.01 -22.86
N ALA A 148 7.10 4.89 -23.46
CA ALA A 148 7.43 5.60 -24.70
C ALA A 148 6.43 5.29 -25.82
N ASN A 149 6.07 4.01 -25.99
CA ASN A 149 5.08 3.58 -26.99
C ASN A 149 3.66 4.08 -26.68
N ALA A 150 3.27 4.13 -25.40
CA ALA A 150 1.99 4.67 -24.97
C ALA A 150 1.91 6.19 -25.20
N ALA A 151 2.95 6.92 -24.81
CA ALA A 151 3.09 8.36 -25.06
C ALA A 151 3.09 8.66 -26.57
N TRP A 152 3.80 7.86 -27.36
CA TRP A 152 3.79 7.95 -28.82
C TRP A 152 2.41 7.70 -29.40
N SER A 153 1.66 6.74 -28.87
CA SER A 153 0.29 6.48 -29.30
C SER A 153 -0.67 7.62 -28.95
N LYS A 154 -0.47 8.32 -27.83
CA LYS A 154 -1.21 9.55 -27.50
C LYS A 154 -0.80 10.73 -28.37
N TRP A 155 0.49 10.89 -28.65
CA TRP A 155 0.99 11.90 -29.59
C TRP A 155 0.33 11.75 -30.97
N ARG A 156 0.25 10.53 -31.51
CA ARG A 156 -0.39 10.25 -32.80
C ARG A 156 -1.86 10.68 -32.86
N GLN A 157 -2.58 10.63 -31.75
CA GLN A 157 -3.99 11.06 -31.68
C GLN A 157 -4.14 12.59 -31.79
N VAL A 158 -3.14 13.35 -31.39
CA VAL A 158 -3.16 14.83 -31.41
C VAL A 158 -2.24 15.44 -32.47
N THR A 159 -1.56 14.61 -33.27
CA THR A 159 -0.56 15.06 -34.24
C THR A 159 -1.13 16.04 -35.26
N SER A 160 -2.38 15.87 -35.68
CA SER A 160 -3.04 16.80 -36.61
C SER A 160 -3.12 18.23 -36.06
N VAL A 161 -3.34 18.39 -34.75
CA VAL A 161 -3.40 19.70 -34.07
C VAL A 161 -1.99 20.19 -33.72
N MET A 162 -1.10 19.27 -33.35
CA MET A 162 0.27 19.57 -32.94
C MET A 162 1.19 19.94 -34.11
N CYS A 163 0.89 19.47 -35.31
CA CYS A 163 1.65 19.76 -36.54
C CYS A 163 0.98 20.80 -37.44
N ASP A 164 -0.14 21.40 -37.00
CA ASP A 164 -0.79 22.49 -37.74
C ASP A 164 -0.16 23.84 -37.35
N GLU A 165 0.45 24.49 -38.35
CA GLU A 165 1.09 25.81 -38.22
C GLU A 165 0.10 26.92 -37.82
N LYS A 166 -1.21 26.72 -38.08
CA LYS A 166 -2.27 27.68 -37.71
C LYS A 166 -2.61 27.64 -36.22
N VAL A 167 -2.19 26.59 -35.51
CA VAL A 167 -2.48 26.44 -34.09
C VAL A 167 -1.42 27.17 -33.27
N PRO A 168 -1.79 28.10 -32.37
CA PRO A 168 -0.81 28.80 -31.56
C PRO A 168 0.01 27.83 -30.68
N LEU A 169 1.33 28.04 -30.63
CA LEU A 169 2.25 27.24 -29.80
C LEU A 169 1.82 27.13 -28.33
N LYS A 170 1.18 28.18 -27.78
CA LYS A 170 0.65 28.18 -26.41
C LYS A 170 -0.44 27.12 -26.21
N LEU A 171 -1.27 26.88 -27.23
CA LEU A 171 -2.31 25.86 -27.19
C LEU A 171 -1.71 24.46 -27.38
N GLN A 172 -0.79 24.30 -28.34
CA GLN A 172 -0.05 23.05 -28.53
C GLN A 172 0.69 22.62 -27.24
N SER A 173 1.31 23.58 -26.55
CA SER A 173 1.98 23.32 -25.26
C SER A 173 1.00 22.83 -24.19
N LYS A 174 -0.20 23.42 -24.10
CA LYS A 174 -1.25 22.94 -23.18
C LYS A 174 -1.71 21.52 -23.53
N ILE A 175 -1.91 21.22 -24.81
CA ILE A 175 -2.32 19.89 -25.28
C ILE A 175 -1.24 18.85 -24.94
N TYR A 176 0.03 19.14 -25.24
CA TYR A 176 1.14 18.27 -24.86
C TYR A 176 1.17 18.00 -23.35
N ARG A 177 1.08 19.06 -22.53
CA ARG A 177 1.10 18.94 -21.05
C ARG A 177 -0.09 18.15 -20.50
N ALA A 178 -1.25 18.21 -21.15
CA ALA A 178 -2.47 17.55 -20.68
C ALA A 178 -2.62 16.11 -21.21
N VAL A 179 -2.10 15.80 -22.40
CA VAL A 179 -2.41 14.53 -23.10
C VAL A 179 -1.20 13.61 -23.19
N VAL A 180 -0.03 14.15 -23.54
CA VAL A 180 1.16 13.34 -23.86
C VAL A 180 2.08 13.25 -22.65
N ARG A 181 2.35 14.38 -21.99
CA ARG A 181 3.25 14.47 -20.83
C ARG A 181 2.83 13.55 -19.67
N PRO A 182 1.55 13.44 -19.27
CA PRO A 182 1.18 12.56 -18.16
C PRO A 182 1.48 11.10 -18.47
N VAL A 183 1.22 10.62 -19.69
CA VAL A 183 1.49 9.22 -20.07
C VAL A 183 2.99 8.93 -20.17
N ALA A 184 3.78 9.92 -20.57
CA ALA A 184 5.24 9.79 -20.59
C ALA A 184 5.86 9.78 -19.18
N LEU A 185 5.25 10.47 -18.20
CA LEU A 185 5.83 10.76 -16.89
C LEU A 185 5.15 10.07 -15.70
N SER A 186 3.99 9.43 -15.87
CA SER A 186 3.11 8.87 -14.80
C SER A 186 3.67 7.68 -14.01
N GLY A 187 4.98 7.48 -13.98
CA GLY A 187 5.61 6.68 -12.94
C GLY A 187 7.01 7.19 -12.61
N ALA A 188 7.19 8.51 -12.66
CA ALA A 188 8.27 9.27 -12.03
C ALA A 188 7.70 10.31 -11.04
N GLU A 189 6.39 10.26 -10.79
CA GLU A 189 5.72 11.08 -9.80
C GLU A 189 5.54 10.20 -8.56
N CYS A 190 6.35 10.51 -7.53
CA CYS A 190 6.54 9.88 -6.21
C CYS A 190 7.63 8.81 -6.12
#